data_AF-A0A7V2EYW8-F1
#
_entry.id   AF-A0A7V2EYW8-F1
#
_cell.length_a   1.000
_cell.length_b   1.000
_cell.length_c   1.000
_cell.angle_alpha   90.00
_cell.angle_beta   90.00
_cell.angle_gamma   90.00
#
_symmetry.space_group_name_H-M   'P 1'
#
loop_
_entity.id
_entity.type
_entity.pdbx_description
1 polymer ?
#
loop_
_entity_poly.entity_id
_entity_poly.type
_entity_poly.pdbx_seq_one_letter_code
_entity_poly.pdbx_strand_id
1 'polypeptide(L)'
;MKSGGQTIGLGTHQMLPVFRGLAEAKIQGNELARMIGVAPATVSKWRTGRSRIPAETQVFMTLLLANRIEDIVHDLGPQGRHSRRMGVALRSIVGQLHRQEAINTTLHPAAQRLGARLFRQWWQRGNGPESDQIAAALIYPGQDRLGAAL
;
A
#
# COMPACT_ATOMS: atom_id res chain seq x y z
N MET A 1 -40.78 -3.44 33.31
CA MET A 1 -39.44 -4.03 33.16
C MET A 1 -39.24 -4.50 31.73
N LYS A 2 -38.48 -3.77 30.91
CA LYS A 2 -37.80 -4.31 29.73
C LYS A 2 -36.37 -3.76 29.77
N SER A 3 -35.47 -4.67 30.07
CA SER A 3 -34.04 -4.45 30.29
C SER A 3 -33.38 -3.96 29.01
N GLY A 4 -32.40 -3.06 29.19
CA GLY A 4 -31.69 -2.40 28.12
C GLY A 4 -30.76 -3.32 27.32
N GLY A 5 -30.77 -3.12 26.00
CA GLY A 5 -29.61 -3.36 25.15
C GLY A 5 -28.87 -2.04 25.02
N GLN A 6 -27.90 -1.81 25.90
CA GLN A 6 -27.02 -0.66 25.88
C GLN A 6 -26.20 -0.71 24.58
N THR A 7 -26.56 0.11 23.59
CA THR A 7 -25.71 0.38 22.43
C THR A 7 -24.48 1.11 22.96
N ILE A 8 -23.42 0.36 23.25
CA ILE A 8 -22.12 0.93 23.60
C ILE A 8 -21.55 1.55 22.31
N GLY A 9 -21.94 2.80 22.06
CA GLY A 9 -21.28 3.69 21.14
C GLY A 9 -19.94 4.13 21.72
N LEU A 10 -18.95 3.24 21.74
CA LEU A 10 -17.56 3.61 21.98
C LEU A 10 -16.98 4.13 20.67
N GLY A 11 -17.22 5.42 20.43
CA GLY A 11 -16.63 6.20 19.36
C GLY A 11 -15.12 6.32 19.51
N THR A 12 -14.40 5.29 19.06
CA THR A 12 -13.10 5.47 18.42
C THR A 12 -13.17 4.68 17.12
N HIS A 13 -13.43 5.36 16.01
CA HIS A 13 -13.25 4.74 14.70
C HIS A 13 -11.76 4.40 14.56
N GLN A 14 -11.39 3.19 14.96
CA GLN A 14 -10.00 2.78 14.98
C GLN A 14 -9.56 2.64 13.52
N MET A 15 -8.87 3.67 13.05
CA MET A 15 -8.33 3.72 11.69
C MET A 15 -7.44 2.49 11.49
N LEU A 16 -7.71 1.73 10.42
CA LEU A 16 -6.90 0.56 10.11
C LEU A 16 -5.41 0.94 9.99
N PRO A 17 -4.48 0.14 10.53
CA PRO A 17 -3.04 0.42 10.52
C PRO A 17 -2.50 0.79 9.13
N VAL A 18 -3.03 0.16 8.08
CA VAL A 18 -2.60 0.41 6.69
C VAL A 18 -2.73 1.87 6.25
N PHE A 19 -3.74 2.62 6.72
CA PHE A 19 -3.86 4.04 6.36
C PHE A 19 -2.74 4.89 6.95
N ARG A 20 -2.29 4.55 8.16
CA ARG A 20 -1.15 5.21 8.80
C ARG A 20 0.14 4.82 8.10
N GLY A 21 0.33 3.53 7.81
CA GLY A 21 1.51 3.02 7.10
C GLY A 21 1.67 3.68 5.73
N LEU A 22 0.61 3.73 4.92
CA LEU A 22 0.61 4.39 3.61
C LEU A 22 0.93 5.88 3.71
N ALA A 23 0.35 6.60 4.67
CA ALA A 23 0.62 8.02 4.86
C ALA A 23 2.08 8.29 5.30
N GLU A 24 2.63 7.46 6.20
CA GLU A 24 4.04 7.52 6.61
C GLU A 24 4.98 7.19 5.43
N ALA A 25 4.57 6.25 4.56
CA ALA A 25 5.24 5.89 3.31
C ALA A 25 4.98 6.89 2.15
N LYS A 26 4.39 8.05 2.45
CA LYS A 26 4.11 9.17 1.54
C LYS A 26 3.01 8.94 0.50
N ILE A 27 2.24 7.87 0.59
CA ILE A 27 1.05 7.64 -0.24
C ILE A 27 -0.14 8.40 0.37
N GLN A 28 -0.57 9.47 -0.31
CA GLN A 28 -1.65 10.35 0.16
C GLN A 28 -3.05 9.86 -0.25
N GLY A 29 -4.10 10.40 0.36
CA GLY A 29 -5.48 9.95 0.12
C GLY A 29 -5.95 10.01 -1.34
N ASN A 30 -5.59 11.06 -2.08
CA ASN A 30 -5.95 11.20 -3.50
C ASN A 30 -5.19 10.20 -4.38
N GLU A 31 -3.90 10.01 -4.10
CA GLU A 31 -3.06 9.05 -4.79
C GLU A 31 -3.54 7.61 -4.54
N LEU A 32 -3.85 7.30 -3.28
CA LEU A 32 -4.42 6.03 -2.87
C LEU A 32 -5.77 5.77 -3.58
N ALA A 33 -6.64 6.77 -3.64
CA ALA A 33 -7.92 6.66 -4.33
C ALA A 33 -7.73 6.33 -5.82
N ARG A 34 -6.76 6.96 -6.48
CA ARG A 34 -6.36 6.66 -7.86
C ARG A 34 -5.81 5.24 -8.02
N MET A 35 -4.94 4.79 -7.11
CA MET A 35 -4.38 3.43 -7.14
C MET A 35 -5.47 2.34 -6.97
N ILE A 36 -6.46 2.59 -6.10
CA ILE A 36 -7.59 1.68 -5.85
C ILE A 36 -8.64 1.77 -6.97
N GLY A 37 -8.77 2.92 -7.64
CA GLY A 37 -9.82 3.16 -8.64
C GLY A 37 -11.16 3.59 -8.02
N VAL A 38 -11.13 4.39 -6.94
CA VAL A 38 -12.31 4.94 -6.28
C VAL A 38 -12.24 6.47 -6.17
N ALA A 39 -13.36 7.12 -5.87
CA ALA A 39 -13.36 8.55 -5.58
C ALA A 39 -12.60 8.86 -4.27
N PRO A 40 -11.88 10.00 -4.15
CA PRO A 40 -11.21 10.40 -2.91
C PRO A 40 -12.15 10.49 -1.69
N ALA A 41 -13.40 10.88 -1.92
CA ALA A 41 -14.42 10.91 -0.89
C ALA A 41 -14.70 9.53 -0.28
N THR A 42 -14.58 8.45 -1.07
CA THR A 42 -14.72 7.06 -0.59
C THR A 42 -13.60 6.71 0.40
N VAL A 43 -12.35 7.04 0.06
CA VAL A 43 -11.20 6.85 0.96
C VAL A 43 -11.37 7.65 2.26
N SER A 44 -11.87 8.89 2.17
CA SER A 44 -12.16 9.72 3.35
C SER A 44 -13.22 9.06 4.26
N LYS A 45 -14.30 8.54 3.69
CA LYS A 45 -15.34 7.82 4.45
C LYS A 45 -14.80 6.55 5.11
N TRP A 46 -13.93 5.79 4.44
CA TRP A 46 -13.25 4.64 5.05
C TRP A 46 -12.34 5.05 6.20
N ARG A 47 -11.48 6.07 6.02
CA ARG A 47 -10.56 6.56 7.06
C ARG A 47 -11.26 7.06 8.31
N THR A 48 -12.42 7.69 8.13
CA THR A 48 -13.21 8.24 9.23
C THR A 48 -14.21 7.25 9.80
N GLY A 49 -14.24 6.01 9.30
CA GLY A 49 -15.16 4.96 9.72
C GLY A 49 -16.64 5.23 9.38
N ARG A 50 -16.92 6.27 8.58
CA ARG A 50 -18.26 6.58 8.07
C ARG A 50 -18.77 5.53 7.09
N SER A 51 -17.88 4.72 6.53
CA SER A 51 -18.23 3.53 5.75
C SER A 51 -17.21 2.43 5.98
N ARG A 52 -17.67 1.17 5.91
CA ARG A 52 -16.78 0.02 5.96
C ARG A 52 -15.97 -0.09 4.68
N ILE A 53 -14.70 -0.45 4.82
CA ILE A 53 -13.82 -0.78 3.70
C ILE A 53 -14.02 -2.26 3.29
N PRO A 54 -14.13 -2.56 1.98
CA PRO A 54 -14.20 -3.94 1.51
C PRO A 54 -12.96 -4.75 1.92
N ALA A 55 -13.14 -6.02 2.26
CA ALA A 55 -12.07 -6.86 2.80
C ALA A 55 -10.92 -7.06 1.80
N GLU A 56 -11.26 -7.30 0.53
CA GLU A 56 -10.32 -7.40 -0.59
C GLU A 56 -9.56 -6.09 -0.81
N THR A 57 -10.19 -4.93 -0.55
CA THR A 57 -9.51 -3.62 -0.63
C THR A 57 -8.51 -3.45 0.52
N GLN A 58 -8.79 -3.95 1.72
CA GLN A 58 -7.82 -3.95 2.82
C GLN A 58 -6.57 -4.74 2.45
N VAL A 59 -6.76 -5.93 1.88
CA VAL A 59 -5.67 -6.80 1.42
C VAL A 59 -4.87 -6.12 0.30
N PHE A 60 -5.54 -5.55 -0.69
CA PHE A 60 -4.89 -4.78 -1.76
C PHE A 60 -4.03 -3.63 -1.20
N MET A 61 -4.58 -2.83 -0.30
CA MET A 61 -3.84 -1.73 0.35
C MET A 61 -2.65 -2.21 1.18
N THR A 62 -2.74 -3.41 1.76
CA THR A 62 -1.64 -4.03 2.51
C THR A 62 -0.48 -4.37 1.58
N LEU A 63 -0.79 -4.95 0.42
CA LEU A 63 0.21 -5.28 -0.60
C LEU A 63 0.82 -4.02 -1.24
N LEU A 64 0.02 -2.96 -1.43
CA LEU A 64 0.56 -1.65 -1.83
C LEU A 64 1.58 -1.12 -0.82
N LEU A 65 1.29 -1.25 0.49
CA LEU A 65 2.21 -0.80 1.53
C LEU A 65 3.49 -1.66 1.55
N ALA A 66 3.37 -2.97 1.44
CA ALA A 66 4.51 -3.89 1.34
C ALA A 66 5.40 -3.52 0.15
N ASN A 67 4.82 -3.33 -1.03
CA ASN A 67 5.56 -2.88 -2.21
C ASN A 67 6.27 -1.55 -1.96
N ARG A 68 5.57 -0.57 -1.37
CA ARG A 68 6.18 0.74 -1.15
C ARG A 68 7.35 0.68 -0.18
N ILE A 69 7.32 -0.24 0.78
CA ILE A 69 8.47 -0.50 1.67
C ILE A 69 9.65 -1.05 0.86
N GLU A 70 9.41 -1.97 -0.07
CA GLU A 70 10.47 -2.49 -0.96
C GLU A 70 11.11 -1.37 -1.78
N ASP A 71 10.31 -0.47 -2.38
CA ASP A 71 10.82 0.71 -3.10
C ASP A 71 11.69 1.59 -2.19
N ILE A 72 11.20 1.90 -0.98
CA ILE A 72 11.95 2.72 -0.02
C ILE A 72 13.27 2.06 0.35
N VAL A 73 13.27 0.75 0.63
CA VAL A 73 14.48 0.01 0.99
C VAL A 73 15.46 -0.04 -0.18
N HIS A 74 14.95 -0.21 -1.41
CA HIS A 74 15.76 -0.20 -2.62
C HIS A 74 16.42 1.17 -2.85
N ASP A 75 15.63 2.26 -2.80
CA ASP A 75 16.10 3.64 -3.00
C ASP A 75 17.16 4.07 -1.99
N LEU A 76 17.11 3.50 -0.79
CA LEU A 76 18.07 3.77 0.26
C LEU A 76 19.45 3.12 0.02
N GLY A 77 19.51 2.07 -0.80
CA GLY A 77 20.73 1.40 -1.24
C GLY A 77 21.50 0.65 -0.13
N PRO A 78 22.44 -0.24 -0.49
CA PRO A 78 23.20 -1.05 0.47
C PRO A 78 24.23 -0.26 1.29
N GLN A 79 24.64 0.93 0.83
CA GLN A 79 25.73 1.74 1.40
C GLN A 79 25.25 2.82 2.39
N GLY A 80 23.97 2.80 2.77
CA GLY A 80 23.28 4.01 3.18
C GLY A 80 23.79 4.69 4.45
N ARG A 81 24.15 5.97 4.29
CA ARG A 81 24.12 6.95 5.37
C ARG A 81 22.69 7.43 5.56
N HIS A 82 21.87 6.58 6.18
CA HIS A 82 20.50 6.94 6.53
C HIS A 82 20.51 7.75 7.82
N SER A 83 19.73 8.82 7.87
CA SER A 83 19.51 9.49 9.15
C SER A 83 18.82 8.53 10.14
N ARG A 84 19.14 8.65 11.43
CA ARG A 84 18.44 7.92 12.51
C ARG A 84 16.92 8.07 12.42
N ARG A 85 16.47 9.26 11.99
CA ARG A 85 15.06 9.59 11.75
C ARG A 85 14.44 8.70 10.66
N MET A 86 15.15 8.45 9.56
CA MET A 86 14.69 7.55 8.50
C MET A 86 14.53 6.11 9.00
N GLY A 87 15.50 5.60 9.77
CA GLY A 87 15.40 4.27 10.36
C GLY A 87 14.22 4.11 11.34
N VAL A 88 13.91 5.15 12.12
CA VAL A 88 12.70 5.16 12.97
C VAL A 88 11.42 5.16 12.13
N ALA A 89 11.37 5.97 11.07
CA ALA A 89 10.21 6.03 10.17
C ALA A 89 9.96 4.68 9.49
N LEU A 90 10.99 4.04 8.93
CA LEU A 90 10.86 2.73 8.29
C LEU A 90 10.36 1.66 9.27
N ARG A 91 10.90 1.61 10.50
CA ARG A 91 10.39 0.71 11.54
C ARG A 91 8.92 0.96 11.90
N SER A 92 8.51 2.23 11.93
CA SER A 92 7.09 2.58 12.14
C SER A 92 6.21 2.01 11.02
N ILE A 93 6.61 2.23 9.76
CA ILE A 93 5.88 1.78 8.57
C ILE A 93 5.75 0.25 8.55
N VAL A 94 6.87 -0.47 8.75
CA VAL A 94 6.89 -1.94 8.85
C VAL A 94 6.01 -2.43 10.02
N GLY A 95 6.03 -1.73 11.15
CA GLY A 95 5.14 -2.01 12.27
C GLY A 95 3.65 -1.85 11.93
N GLN A 96 3.27 -0.92 11.05
CA GLN A 96 1.89 -0.82 10.57
C GLN A 96 1.54 -1.96 9.60
N LEU A 97 2.48 -2.37 8.74
CA LEU A 97 2.29 -3.51 7.83
C LEU A 97 1.97 -4.78 8.62
N HIS A 98 2.82 -5.16 9.58
CA HIS A 98 2.61 -6.38 10.38
C HIS A 98 1.30 -6.37 11.14
N ARG A 99 0.87 -5.22 11.71
CA ARG A 99 -0.43 -5.12 12.36
C ARG A 99 -1.58 -5.31 11.38
N GLN A 100 -1.47 -4.77 10.17
CA GLN A 100 -2.49 -4.96 9.15
C GLN A 100 -2.52 -6.41 8.66
N GLU A 101 -1.37 -7.05 8.45
CA GLU A 101 -1.29 -8.46 8.07
C GLU A 101 -1.97 -9.34 9.12
N ALA A 102 -1.73 -9.09 10.41
CA ALA A 102 -2.41 -9.77 11.50
C ALA A 102 -3.94 -9.57 11.48
N ILE A 103 -4.43 -8.39 11.08
CA ILE A 103 -5.87 -8.18 10.85
C ILE A 103 -6.35 -8.99 9.65
N ASN A 104 -5.58 -9.01 8.55
CA ASN A 104 -5.95 -9.67 7.31
C ASN A 104 -6.04 -11.20 7.46
N THR A 105 -5.31 -11.82 8.40
CA THR A 105 -5.44 -13.27 8.68
C THR A 105 -6.84 -13.66 9.16
N THR A 106 -7.59 -12.71 9.73
CA THR A 106 -8.98 -12.92 10.17
C THR A 106 -10.00 -12.80 9.03
N LEU A 107 -9.58 -12.32 7.85
CA LEU A 107 -10.46 -12.17 6.69
C LEU A 107 -10.69 -13.50 5.98
N HIS A 108 -11.87 -13.65 5.39
CA HIS A 108 -12.21 -14.83 4.61
C HIS A 108 -11.17 -15.07 3.48
N PRO A 109 -10.71 -16.31 3.24
CA PRO A 109 -9.68 -16.60 2.23
C PRO A 109 -10.00 -16.09 0.83
N ALA A 110 -11.29 -16.05 0.45
CA ALA A 110 -11.70 -15.48 -0.82
C ALA A 110 -11.36 -13.99 -0.94
N ALA A 111 -11.52 -13.20 0.12
CA ALA A 111 -11.17 -11.78 0.11
C ALA A 111 -9.65 -11.59 -0.02
N GLN A 112 -8.85 -12.45 0.62
CA GLN A 112 -7.39 -12.43 0.48
C GLN A 112 -6.95 -12.71 -0.96
N ARG A 113 -7.53 -13.73 -1.60
CA ARG A 113 -7.27 -14.05 -3.01
C ARG A 113 -7.68 -12.92 -3.96
N LEU A 114 -8.86 -12.32 -3.73
CA LEU A 114 -9.35 -11.21 -4.53
C LEU A 114 -8.45 -9.97 -4.37
N GLY A 115 -8.05 -9.63 -3.14
CA GLY A 115 -7.13 -8.51 -2.90
C GLY A 115 -5.77 -8.71 -3.56
N ALA A 116 -5.20 -9.92 -3.49
CA ALA A 116 -3.97 -10.27 -4.20
C ALA A 116 -4.13 -10.19 -5.73
N ARG A 117 -5.29 -10.57 -6.27
CA ARG A 117 -5.59 -10.41 -7.69
C ARG A 117 -5.67 -8.94 -8.10
N LEU A 118 -6.33 -8.10 -7.30
CA LEU A 118 -6.40 -6.65 -7.53
C LEU A 118 -4.99 -6.03 -7.53
N PHE A 119 -4.13 -6.44 -6.58
CA PHE A 119 -2.74 -6.01 -6.54
C PHE A 119 -1.98 -6.39 -7.81
N ARG A 120 -2.08 -7.65 -8.23
CA ARG A 120 -1.43 -8.12 -9.45
C ARG A 120 -1.89 -7.35 -10.70
N GLN A 121 -3.18 -7.07 -10.81
CA GLN A 121 -3.72 -6.29 -11.93
C GLN A 121 -3.23 -4.84 -11.91
N TRP A 122 -3.15 -4.23 -10.73
CA TRP A 122 -2.57 -2.90 -10.55
C TRP A 122 -1.09 -2.89 -10.97
N TRP A 123 -0.32 -3.88 -10.52
CA TRP A 123 1.09 -4.06 -10.87
C TRP A 123 1.32 -4.17 -12.38
N GLN A 124 0.59 -5.07 -13.04
CA GLN A 124 0.71 -5.38 -14.46
C GLN A 124 0.41 -4.20 -15.39
N ARG A 125 -0.26 -3.15 -14.90
CA ARG A 125 -0.50 -1.91 -15.64
C ARG A 125 0.70 -0.95 -15.62
N GLY A 126 1.86 -1.42 -15.17
CA GLY A 126 3.08 -0.60 -15.06
C GLY A 126 3.09 0.33 -13.84
N ASN A 127 2.30 0.01 -12.79
CA ASN A 127 2.31 0.79 -11.55
C ASN A 127 3.27 0.23 -10.49
N GLY A 128 3.95 -0.88 -10.77
CA GLY A 128 5.09 -1.34 -9.97
C GLY A 128 6.30 -0.41 -10.14
N PRO A 129 7.39 -0.61 -9.36
CA PRO A 129 8.62 0.13 -9.54
C PRO A 129 9.09 -0.03 -10.98
N GLU A 130 9.65 1.05 -11.50
CA GLU A 130 10.19 1.23 -12.86
C GLU A 130 11.40 0.32 -13.14
N SER A 131 11.63 -0.70 -12.32
CA SER A 131 12.70 -1.70 -12.44
C SER A 131 12.60 -2.50 -13.74
N ASP A 132 11.46 -2.50 -14.43
CA ASP A 132 11.33 -3.07 -15.78
C ASP A 132 12.08 -2.25 -16.84
N GLN A 133 12.34 -0.95 -16.65
CA GLN A 133 13.22 -0.19 -17.55
C GLN A 133 14.70 -0.52 -17.32
N ILE A 134 15.10 -0.84 -16.08
CA ILE A 134 16.46 -1.27 -15.76
C ILE A 134 16.68 -2.73 -16.21
N ALA A 135 15.69 -3.61 -16.05
CA ALA A 135 15.74 -4.98 -16.57
C ALA A 135 15.72 -5.01 -18.10
N ALA A 136 14.93 -4.16 -18.77
CA ALA A 136 14.96 -4.05 -20.24
C ALA A 136 16.30 -3.51 -20.75
N ALA A 137 16.92 -2.57 -20.03
CA ALA A 137 18.26 -2.05 -20.36
C ALA A 137 19.39 -3.06 -20.07
N LEU A 138 19.21 -3.98 -19.12
CA LEU A 138 20.19 -5.03 -18.79
C LEU A 138 19.99 -6.33 -19.59
N ILE A 139 18.79 -6.60 -20.10
CA ILE A 139 18.49 -7.80 -20.91
C ILE A 139 18.78 -7.57 -22.40
N TYR A 140 18.78 -6.32 -22.90
CA TYR A 140 19.22 -5.97 -24.26
C TYR A 140 20.46 -5.06 -24.26
N PRO A 141 21.66 -5.57 -23.94
CA PRO A 141 22.89 -4.87 -24.28
C PRO A 141 23.09 -4.96 -25.80
N GLY A 142 22.79 -3.89 -26.53
CA GLY A 142 23.20 -3.75 -27.93
C GLY A 142 22.10 -3.69 -28.99
N GLN A 143 21.04 -2.92 -28.79
CA GLN A 143 20.38 -2.31 -29.95
C GLN A 143 20.89 -0.88 -30.12
N ASP A 144 21.94 -0.80 -30.94
CA ASP A 144 22.48 0.41 -31.54
C ASP A 144 21.36 1.37 -31.93
N ARG A 145 21.26 2.48 -31.21
CA ARG A 145 20.60 3.68 -31.69
C ARG A 145 21.70 4.67 -32.06
N LEU A 146 21.88 4.81 -33.38
CA LEU A 146 22.48 5.92 -34.13
C LEU A 146 24.02 5.88 -34.26
N GLY A 147 24.62 5.53 -35.40
CA GLY A 147 24.05 5.18 -36.69
C GLY A 147 23.26 6.29 -37.39
N ALA A 148 23.46 7.57 -37.05
CA ALA A 148 22.97 8.72 -37.82
C ALA A 148 23.62 10.01 -37.29
N ALA A 149 24.90 10.17 -37.59
CA ALA A 149 25.53 11.48 -37.73
C ALA A 149 26.47 11.37 -38.94
N LEU A 150 25.85 11.45 -40.12
CA LEU A 150 26.49 12.10 -41.26
C LEU A 150 26.21 13.61 -41.11
#